data_AF-A0A239HPT0-F1
#
_entry.id   AF-A0A239HPT0-F1
#
_cell.length_a   1.000
_cell.length_b   1.000
_cell.length_c   1.000
_cell.angle_alpha   90.00
_cell.angle_beta   90.00
_cell.angle_gamma   90.00
#
_symmetry.space_group_name_H-M   'P 1'
#
loop_
_entity.id
_entity.type
_entity.pdbx_description
1 polymer ?
#
loop_
_entity_poly.entity_id
_entity_poly.type
_entity_poly.pdbx_seq_one_letter_code
_entity_poly.pdbx_strand_id
1 'polypeptide(L)'
;MALSLLRVAFPVAVLGIVVPAASVVARYRRARGEDRRRLRWLLWAAVVDLLVMLSTLLLPGDPSTAALSVAVALTGTAVAVAVGILRPRAVDIDRLLGGTVVYGVLGVGVVLLDLAVVGAAGALPGDRLGERDATLLTLLVVAAVYLPLRAPLWRLVRRWVLGEREDPYRVVSGPAERLERTDGAEEQLMAIAAGVAEAFRSPYVGVEVEQAGGGRVLAEHGRRPATVQSLTIAYRGEEVGRLLLPRDGVRAQLVTRDERLLADVVRQAAAAARASSLAAQLQHSREQLVAAREEERRRLRRDLHDGLGPALGAVVLRIDTARNLAATRPEESDRVLRQVRDDVAAALADVRRLVHDLRPPALDDLGLAGAVRQQAERLLAPGSR
;
A
#
# COMPACT_ATOMS: atom_id res chain seq x y z
N MET A 1 -71.73 -5.12 -5.65
CA MET A 1 -71.01 -4.65 -4.44
C MET A 1 -69.56 -5.16 -4.36
N ALA A 2 -69.26 -6.42 -4.72
CA ALA A 2 -67.90 -6.96 -4.69
C ALA A 2 -66.91 -6.26 -5.65
N LEU A 3 -67.32 -5.90 -6.87
CA LEU A 3 -66.46 -5.19 -7.84
C LEU A 3 -66.05 -3.77 -7.40
N SER A 4 -66.91 -3.06 -6.67
CA SER A 4 -66.62 -1.71 -6.17
C SER A 4 -65.66 -1.75 -4.97
N LEU A 5 -65.76 -2.78 -4.12
CA LEU A 5 -64.80 -3.00 -3.03
C LEU A 5 -63.41 -3.39 -3.56
N LEU A 6 -63.33 -4.23 -4.60
CA LEU A 6 -62.06 -4.64 -5.20
C LEU A 6 -61.30 -3.48 -5.85
N ARG A 7 -62.02 -2.56 -6.51
CA ARG A 7 -61.45 -1.35 -7.14
C ARG A 7 -60.87 -0.35 -6.15
N VAL A 8 -61.35 -0.34 -4.91
CA VAL A 8 -60.83 0.54 -3.83
C VAL A 8 -59.74 -0.17 -3.01
N ALA A 9 -59.86 -1.49 -2.80
CA ALA A 9 -58.87 -2.26 -2.07
C ALA A 9 -57.50 -2.27 -2.77
N PHE A 10 -57.48 -2.37 -4.11
CA PHE A 10 -56.25 -2.40 -4.89
C PHE A 10 -55.36 -1.15 -4.74
N PRO A 11 -55.84 0.09 -4.98
CA PRO A 11 -55.02 1.29 -4.82
C PRO A 11 -54.59 1.52 -3.36
N VAL A 12 -55.42 1.12 -2.38
CA VAL A 12 -55.07 1.22 -0.96
C VAL A 12 -53.93 0.27 -0.60
N ALA A 13 -53.95 -0.97 -1.10
CA ALA A 13 -52.86 -1.92 -0.91
C ALA A 13 -51.54 -1.43 -1.54
N VAL A 14 -51.61 -0.88 -2.75
CA VAL A 14 -50.43 -0.30 -3.44
C VAL A 14 -49.87 0.89 -2.67
N LEU A 15 -50.72 1.83 -2.22
CA LEU A 15 -50.32 2.98 -1.40
C LEU A 15 -49.69 2.54 -0.07
N GLY A 16 -50.24 1.49 0.56
CA GLY A 16 -49.75 0.95 1.82
C GLY A 16 -48.30 0.44 1.78
N ILE A 17 -47.76 0.13 0.59
CA ILE A 17 -46.39 -0.39 0.42
C ILE A 17 -45.47 0.67 -0.21
N VAL A 18 -45.97 1.44 -1.18
CA VAL A 18 -45.18 2.48 -1.85
C VAL A 18 -44.80 3.61 -0.89
N VAL A 19 -45.70 4.01 0.03
CA VAL A 19 -45.42 5.09 0.99
C VAL A 19 -44.33 4.69 2.00
N PRO A 20 -44.38 3.51 2.65
CA PRO A 20 -43.27 3.03 3.48
C PRO A 20 -41.97 2.88 2.72
N ALA A 21 -41.98 2.30 1.51
CA ALA A 21 -40.78 2.15 0.70
C ALA A 21 -40.14 3.51 0.35
N ALA A 22 -40.95 4.49 -0.07
CA ALA A 22 -40.50 5.85 -0.34
C ALA A 22 -39.95 6.53 0.92
N SER A 23 -40.56 6.30 2.08
CA SER A 23 -40.07 6.81 3.37
C SER A 23 -38.70 6.22 3.75
N VAL A 24 -38.49 4.93 3.51
CA VAL A 24 -37.21 4.24 3.78
C VAL A 24 -36.13 4.77 2.83
N VAL A 25 -36.44 4.96 1.56
CA VAL A 25 -35.51 5.56 0.58
C VAL A 25 -35.17 7.01 0.97
N ALA A 26 -36.16 7.81 1.35
CA ALA A 26 -35.95 9.18 1.79
C ALA A 26 -35.06 9.26 3.05
N ARG A 27 -35.30 8.39 4.04
CA ARG A 27 -34.47 8.26 5.25
C ARG A 27 -33.08 7.73 4.93
N TYR A 28 -32.95 6.76 4.03
CA TYR A 28 -31.66 6.22 3.57
C TYR A 28 -30.78 7.29 2.92
N ARG A 29 -31.36 8.19 2.11
CA ARG A 29 -30.63 9.29 1.48
C ARG A 29 -30.11 10.32 2.50
N ARG A 30 -30.77 10.47 3.64
CA ARG A 30 -30.40 11.43 4.69
C ARG A 30 -29.52 10.81 5.79
N ALA A 31 -29.48 9.49 5.92
CA ALA A 31 -28.76 8.79 6.97
C ALA A 31 -27.25 8.64 6.68
N ARG A 32 -26.43 8.72 7.74
CA ARG A 32 -24.97 8.53 7.72
C ARG A 32 -24.56 7.50 8.78
N GLY A 33 -23.40 6.87 8.61
CA GLY A 33 -22.82 5.96 9.61
C GLY A 33 -23.60 4.64 9.79
N GLU A 34 -23.71 4.17 11.05
CA GLU A 34 -24.36 2.90 11.40
C GLU A 34 -25.86 2.87 11.09
N ASP A 35 -26.54 4.02 11.14
CA ASP A 35 -27.96 4.14 10.79
C ASP A 35 -28.21 3.78 9.33
N ARG A 36 -27.28 4.11 8.44
CA ARG A 36 -27.37 3.74 7.03
C ARG A 36 -27.29 2.22 6.84
N ARG A 37 -26.57 1.49 7.70
CA ARG A 37 -26.52 0.02 7.65
C ARG A 37 -27.80 -0.62 8.16
N ARG A 38 -28.37 -0.10 9.26
CA ARG A 38 -29.68 -0.56 9.76
C ARG A 38 -30.79 -0.33 8.73
N LEU A 39 -30.76 0.84 8.06
CA LEU A 39 -31.69 1.17 6.97
C LEU A 39 -31.50 0.31 5.71
N ARG A 40 -30.34 -0.33 5.48
CA ARG A 40 -30.17 -1.28 4.34
C ARG A 40 -30.97 -2.56 4.51
N TRP A 41 -31.11 -3.06 5.74
CA TRP A 41 -31.98 -4.21 6.03
C TRP A 41 -33.45 -3.87 5.80
N LEU A 42 -33.86 -2.67 6.20
CA LEU A 42 -35.21 -2.15 5.93
C LEU A 42 -35.44 -1.93 4.43
N LEU A 43 -34.43 -1.45 3.70
CA LEU A 43 -34.50 -1.29 2.25
C LEU A 43 -34.60 -2.66 1.55
N TRP A 44 -33.84 -3.66 2.00
CA TRP A 44 -33.93 -5.02 1.48
C TRP A 44 -35.31 -5.63 1.70
N ALA A 45 -35.84 -5.53 2.92
CA ALA A 45 -37.19 -5.98 3.24
C ALA A 45 -38.24 -5.29 2.36
N ALA A 46 -38.15 -3.97 2.19
CA ALA A 46 -39.06 -3.22 1.31
C ALA A 46 -38.98 -3.66 -0.16
N VAL A 47 -37.79 -4.01 -0.66
CA VAL A 47 -37.62 -4.53 -2.03
C VAL A 47 -38.24 -5.93 -2.15
N VAL A 48 -38.01 -6.81 -1.18
CA VAL A 48 -38.61 -8.16 -1.17
C VAL A 48 -40.13 -8.06 -1.12
N ASP A 49 -40.68 -7.21 -0.26
CA ASP A 49 -42.12 -6.99 -0.11
C ASP A 49 -42.75 -6.44 -1.39
N LEU A 50 -42.08 -5.48 -2.05
CA LEU A 50 -42.48 -4.96 -3.36
C LEU A 50 -42.51 -6.06 -4.43
N LEU A 51 -41.51 -6.96 -4.46
CA LEU A 51 -41.45 -8.05 -5.42
C LEU A 51 -42.54 -9.10 -5.18
N VAL A 52 -42.82 -9.43 -3.92
CA VAL A 52 -43.89 -10.37 -3.53
C VAL A 52 -45.27 -9.80 -3.86
N MET A 53 -45.49 -8.50 -3.63
CA MET A 53 -46.71 -7.83 -4.06
C MET A 53 -46.85 -7.88 -5.59
N LEU A 54 -45.78 -7.54 -6.30
CA LEU A 54 -45.80 -7.49 -7.76
C LEU A 54 -46.00 -8.88 -8.38
N SER A 55 -45.44 -9.94 -7.79
CA SER A 55 -45.71 -11.32 -8.23
C SER A 55 -47.19 -11.69 -8.01
N THR A 56 -47.78 -11.27 -6.90
CA THR A 56 -49.21 -11.52 -6.60
C THR A 56 -50.14 -10.77 -7.56
N LEU A 57 -49.69 -9.63 -8.11
CA LEU A 57 -50.46 -8.84 -9.08
C LEU A 57 -50.32 -9.35 -10.52
N LEU A 58 -49.10 -9.75 -10.92
CA LEU A 58 -48.81 -10.16 -12.30
C LEU A 58 -49.21 -11.60 -12.60
N LEU A 59 -49.19 -12.48 -11.59
CA LEU A 59 -49.47 -13.90 -11.77
C LEU A 59 -50.91 -14.20 -11.31
N PRO A 60 -51.78 -14.74 -12.21
CA PRO A 60 -53.08 -15.22 -11.79
C PRO A 60 -52.90 -16.41 -10.83
N GLY A 61 -53.55 -16.36 -9.66
CA GLY A 61 -53.44 -17.38 -8.64
C GLY A 61 -54.66 -17.41 -7.71
N ASP A 62 -54.85 -18.54 -7.04
CA ASP A 62 -55.96 -18.73 -6.11
C ASP A 62 -55.82 -17.84 -4.86
N PRO A 63 -56.92 -17.46 -4.18
CA PRO A 63 -56.88 -16.61 -2.99
C PRO A 63 -55.95 -17.12 -1.87
N SER A 64 -55.74 -18.44 -1.79
CA SER A 64 -54.81 -19.10 -0.87
C SER A 64 -53.34 -18.76 -1.18
N THR A 65 -52.97 -18.65 -2.46
CA THR A 65 -51.62 -18.28 -2.90
C THR A 65 -51.30 -16.83 -2.55
N ALA A 66 -52.27 -15.93 -2.72
CA ALA A 66 -52.17 -14.53 -2.31
C ALA A 66 -52.07 -14.38 -0.78
N ALA A 67 -52.81 -15.19 -0.01
CA ALA A 67 -52.68 -15.19 1.44
C ALA A 67 -51.30 -15.68 1.91
N LEU A 68 -50.76 -16.72 1.26
CA LEU A 68 -49.43 -17.26 1.54
C LEU A 68 -48.32 -16.26 1.20
N SER A 69 -48.41 -15.58 0.05
CA SER A 69 -47.43 -14.59 -0.36
C SER A 69 -47.36 -13.43 0.64
N VAL A 70 -48.52 -12.91 1.09
CA VAL A 70 -48.61 -11.87 2.13
C VAL A 70 -48.02 -12.36 3.46
N ALA A 71 -48.30 -13.59 3.87
CA ALA A 71 -47.74 -14.15 5.11
C ALA A 71 -46.21 -14.27 5.07
N VAL A 72 -45.65 -14.69 3.93
CA VAL A 72 -44.20 -14.76 3.70
C VAL A 72 -43.58 -13.36 3.71
N ALA A 73 -44.23 -12.37 3.12
CA ALA A 73 -43.74 -11.00 3.09
C ALA A 73 -43.68 -10.36 4.49
N LEU A 74 -44.73 -10.55 5.29
CA LEU A 74 -44.81 -10.05 6.67
C LEU A 74 -43.77 -10.72 7.58
N THR A 75 -43.66 -12.05 7.52
CA THR A 75 -42.70 -12.81 8.34
C THR A 75 -41.26 -12.54 7.91
N GLY A 76 -40.98 -12.47 6.60
CA GLY A 76 -39.67 -12.11 6.07
C GLY A 76 -39.22 -10.70 6.47
N THR A 77 -40.15 -9.73 6.46
CA THR A 77 -39.89 -8.36 6.93
C THR A 77 -39.59 -8.33 8.42
N ALA A 78 -40.36 -9.04 9.25
CA ALA A 78 -40.11 -9.14 10.68
C ALA A 78 -38.74 -9.75 10.99
N VAL A 79 -38.34 -10.80 10.26
CA VAL A 79 -37.01 -11.42 10.39
C VAL A 79 -35.92 -10.46 9.94
N ALA A 80 -36.09 -9.75 8.82
CA ALA A 80 -35.11 -8.78 8.32
C ALA A 80 -34.92 -7.61 9.30
N VAL A 81 -36.00 -7.12 9.91
CA VAL A 81 -35.97 -6.10 10.96
C VAL A 81 -35.26 -6.64 12.21
N ALA A 82 -35.60 -7.85 12.66
CA ALA A 82 -34.98 -8.47 13.82
C ALA A 82 -33.47 -8.69 13.61
N VAL A 83 -33.04 -9.20 12.46
CA VAL A 83 -31.62 -9.39 12.11
C VAL A 83 -30.91 -8.03 11.99
N GLY A 84 -31.55 -7.03 11.40
CA GLY A 84 -31.02 -5.67 11.28
C GLY A 84 -30.81 -4.96 12.63
N ILE A 85 -31.63 -5.25 13.63
CA ILE A 85 -31.52 -4.70 14.99
C ILE A 85 -30.53 -5.51 15.84
N LEU A 86 -30.61 -6.84 15.80
CA LEU A 86 -29.87 -7.72 16.72
C LEU A 86 -28.42 -7.98 16.29
N ARG A 87 -28.13 -8.10 14.98
CA ARG A 87 -26.78 -8.42 14.47
C ARG A 87 -26.48 -7.73 13.13
N PRO A 88 -26.34 -6.39 13.10
CA PRO A 88 -26.12 -5.62 11.86
C PRO A 88 -24.79 -5.90 11.13
N ARG A 89 -23.90 -6.71 11.71
CA ARG A 89 -22.56 -7.03 11.16
C ARG A 89 -22.39 -8.50 10.74
N ALA A 90 -23.39 -9.36 10.95
CA ALA A 90 -23.24 -10.80 10.72
C ALA A 90 -23.25 -11.19 9.23
N VAL A 91 -23.83 -10.36 8.35
CA VAL A 91 -24.01 -10.69 6.93
C VAL A 91 -23.68 -9.48 6.06
N ASP A 92 -22.99 -9.71 4.93
CA ASP A 92 -22.75 -8.72 3.89
C ASP A 92 -24.06 -8.40 3.14
N ILE A 93 -24.90 -7.59 3.77
CA ILE A 93 -26.19 -7.13 3.24
C ILE A 93 -26.07 -6.46 1.87
N ASP A 94 -24.91 -5.89 1.56
CA ASP A 94 -24.62 -5.24 0.28
C ASP A 94 -24.69 -6.24 -0.90
N ARG A 95 -24.29 -7.50 -0.67
CA ARG A 95 -24.35 -8.56 -1.69
C ARG A 95 -25.77 -9.10 -1.85
N LEU A 96 -26.50 -9.26 -0.75
CA LEU A 96 -27.89 -9.70 -0.76
C LEU A 96 -28.80 -8.67 -1.42
N LEU A 97 -28.70 -7.40 -1.04
CA LEU A 97 -29.48 -6.32 -1.63
C LEU A 97 -29.19 -6.14 -3.12
N GLY A 98 -27.91 -6.12 -3.51
CA GLY A 98 -27.54 -6.03 -4.92
C GLY A 98 -28.09 -7.20 -5.74
N GLY A 99 -27.97 -8.43 -5.22
CA GLY A 99 -28.54 -9.62 -5.86
C GLY A 99 -30.05 -9.54 -5.99
N THR A 100 -30.78 -9.29 -4.91
CA THR A 100 -32.25 -9.26 -4.91
C THR A 100 -32.81 -8.16 -5.81
N VAL A 101 -32.19 -6.97 -5.86
CA VAL A 101 -32.63 -5.90 -6.77
C VAL A 101 -32.39 -6.30 -8.23
N VAL A 102 -31.22 -6.86 -8.57
CA VAL A 102 -30.93 -7.26 -9.96
C VAL A 102 -31.86 -8.38 -10.41
N TYR A 103 -31.93 -9.47 -9.65
CA TYR A 103 -32.78 -10.61 -10.02
C TYR A 103 -34.27 -10.26 -9.97
N GLY A 104 -34.67 -9.37 -9.06
CA GLY A 104 -36.03 -8.85 -8.99
C GLY A 104 -36.41 -8.03 -10.22
N VAL A 105 -35.63 -6.99 -10.57
CA VAL A 105 -35.89 -6.15 -11.76
C VAL A 105 -35.85 -6.99 -13.04
N LEU A 106 -34.89 -7.91 -13.14
CA LEU A 106 -34.77 -8.80 -14.29
C LEU A 106 -35.95 -9.77 -14.39
N GLY A 107 -36.38 -10.36 -13.25
CA GLY A 107 -37.54 -11.24 -13.20
C GLY A 107 -38.83 -10.53 -13.58
N VAL A 108 -39.07 -9.33 -13.04
CA VAL A 108 -40.22 -8.49 -13.42
C VAL A 108 -40.18 -8.14 -14.90
N GLY A 109 -39.02 -7.75 -15.43
CA GLY A 109 -38.85 -7.45 -16.85
C GLY A 109 -39.15 -8.64 -17.75
N VAL A 110 -38.74 -9.86 -17.33
CA VAL A 110 -39.08 -11.10 -18.04
C VAL A 110 -40.58 -11.36 -18.04
N VAL A 111 -41.25 -11.23 -16.89
CA VAL A 111 -42.71 -11.41 -16.81
C VAL A 111 -43.45 -10.39 -17.68
N LEU A 112 -43.04 -9.12 -17.67
CA LEU A 112 -43.64 -8.09 -18.52
C LEU A 112 -43.41 -8.36 -20.02
N LEU A 113 -42.22 -8.85 -20.38
CA LEU A 113 -41.92 -9.24 -21.75
C LEU A 113 -42.78 -10.44 -22.18
N ASP A 114 -42.92 -11.45 -21.33
CA ASP A 114 -43.76 -12.63 -21.55
C ASP A 114 -45.21 -12.22 -21.82
N LEU A 115 -45.78 -11.40 -20.93
CA LEU A 115 -47.13 -10.84 -21.08
C LEU A 115 -47.29 -10.01 -22.37
N ALA A 116 -46.27 -9.23 -22.75
CA ALA A 116 -46.30 -8.43 -23.98
C ALA A 116 -46.27 -9.30 -25.24
N VAL A 117 -45.47 -10.39 -25.25
CA VAL A 117 -45.39 -11.32 -26.37
C VAL A 117 -46.69 -12.11 -26.51
N VAL A 118 -47.22 -12.63 -25.41
CA VAL A 118 -48.51 -13.35 -25.39
C VAL A 118 -49.65 -12.42 -25.86
N GLY A 119 -49.68 -11.19 -25.36
CA GLY A 119 -50.66 -10.18 -25.78
C GLY A 119 -50.55 -9.82 -27.26
N ALA A 120 -49.33 -9.65 -27.78
CA ALA A 120 -49.10 -9.37 -29.19
C ALA A 120 -49.46 -10.55 -30.09
N ALA A 121 -49.17 -11.78 -29.67
CA ALA A 121 -49.53 -13.00 -30.39
C ALA A 121 -51.05 -13.18 -30.48
N GLY A 122 -51.77 -12.91 -29.37
CA GLY A 122 -53.24 -12.96 -29.35
C GLY A 122 -53.94 -11.85 -30.14
N ALA A 123 -53.25 -10.76 -30.47
CA ALA A 123 -53.79 -9.64 -31.24
C ALA A 123 -53.63 -9.79 -32.77
N LEU A 124 -52.85 -10.77 -33.24
CA LEU A 124 -52.66 -11.01 -34.67
C LEU A 124 -53.90 -11.73 -35.24
N PRO A 125 -54.59 -11.18 -36.25
CA PRO A 125 -55.74 -11.83 -36.87
C PRO A 125 -55.29 -13.02 -37.71
N GLY A 126 -55.53 -14.24 -37.21
CA GLY A 126 -55.40 -15.50 -37.93
C GLY A 126 -54.75 -16.60 -37.10
N ASP A 127 -55.34 -17.80 -37.11
CA ASP A 127 -54.87 -19.06 -36.47
C ASP A 127 -53.54 -19.61 -37.03
N ARG A 128 -52.59 -18.74 -37.41
CA ARG A 128 -51.35 -19.15 -38.10
C ARG A 128 -50.22 -19.58 -37.16
N LEU A 129 -50.34 -19.32 -35.85
CA LEU A 129 -49.40 -19.79 -34.84
C LEU A 129 -50.16 -20.71 -33.89
N GLY A 130 -49.85 -22.01 -33.93
CA GLY A 130 -50.38 -22.92 -32.92
C GLY A 130 -49.89 -22.51 -31.52
N GLU A 131 -50.62 -22.90 -30.47
CA GLU A 131 -50.27 -22.62 -29.07
C GLU A 131 -48.82 -23.05 -28.72
N ARG A 132 -48.32 -24.09 -29.40
CA ARG A 132 -46.92 -24.56 -29.32
C ARG A 132 -45.92 -23.60 -29.97
N ASP A 133 -46.25 -23.00 -31.10
CA ASP A 133 -45.34 -22.09 -31.80
C ASP A 133 -45.26 -20.74 -31.07
N ALA A 134 -46.37 -20.29 -30.49
CA ALA A 134 -46.41 -19.09 -29.65
C ALA A 134 -45.57 -19.25 -28.37
N THR A 135 -45.66 -20.39 -27.70
CA THR A 135 -44.86 -20.69 -26.49
C THR A 135 -43.37 -20.83 -26.80
N LEU A 136 -43.00 -21.48 -27.91
CA LEU A 136 -41.61 -21.59 -28.35
C LEU A 136 -41.02 -20.23 -28.75
N LEU A 137 -41.79 -19.39 -29.47
CA LEU A 137 -41.37 -18.05 -29.85
C LEU A 137 -41.17 -17.17 -28.61
N THR A 138 -42.07 -17.28 -27.62
CA THR A 138 -41.96 -16.55 -26.35
C THR A 138 -40.70 -16.96 -25.57
N LEU A 139 -40.44 -18.26 -25.44
CA LEU A 139 -39.24 -18.77 -24.77
C LEU A 139 -37.95 -18.27 -25.47
N LEU A 140 -37.94 -18.27 -26.80
CA LEU A 140 -36.81 -17.83 -27.61
C LEU A 140 -36.57 -16.31 -27.48
N VAL A 141 -37.62 -15.50 -27.52
CA VAL A 141 -37.55 -14.04 -27.32
C VAL A 141 -37.08 -13.71 -25.91
N VAL A 142 -37.62 -14.38 -24.88
CA VAL A 142 -37.20 -14.20 -23.48
C VAL A 142 -35.72 -14.54 -23.32
N ALA A 143 -35.26 -15.67 -23.84
CA ALA A 143 -33.85 -16.06 -23.76
C ALA A 143 -32.92 -15.07 -24.50
N ALA A 144 -33.31 -14.63 -25.69
CA ALA A 144 -32.55 -13.67 -26.51
C ALA A 144 -32.44 -12.28 -25.86
N VAL A 145 -33.46 -11.85 -25.12
CA VAL A 145 -33.46 -10.55 -24.41
C VAL A 145 -32.78 -10.68 -23.04
N TYR A 146 -32.99 -11.76 -22.30
CA TYR A 146 -32.45 -11.96 -20.95
C TYR A 146 -30.92 -12.07 -20.91
N LEU A 147 -30.32 -12.88 -21.79
CA LEU A 147 -28.87 -13.12 -21.83
C LEU A 147 -28.03 -11.84 -21.96
N PRO A 148 -28.32 -10.91 -22.91
CA PRO A 148 -27.54 -9.70 -23.08
C PRO A 148 -27.83 -8.65 -22.01
N LEU A 149 -29.04 -8.61 -21.43
CA LEU A 149 -29.42 -7.61 -20.43
C LEU A 149 -28.83 -7.89 -19.04
N ARG A 150 -28.51 -9.15 -18.70
CA ARG A 150 -28.00 -9.53 -17.37
C ARG A 150 -26.74 -8.75 -16.96
N ALA A 151 -25.74 -8.66 -17.83
CA ALA A 151 -24.42 -8.09 -17.54
C ALA A 151 -24.43 -6.55 -17.43
N PRO A 152 -25.07 -5.78 -18.33
CA PRO A 152 -25.21 -4.33 -18.16
C PRO A 152 -26.10 -3.97 -16.96
N LEU A 153 -27.19 -4.70 -16.69
CA LEU A 153 -28.02 -4.46 -15.50
C LEU A 153 -27.24 -4.70 -14.21
N TRP A 154 -26.45 -5.77 -14.13
CA TRP A 154 -25.56 -6.02 -12.98
C TRP A 154 -24.58 -4.87 -12.74
N ARG A 155 -24.03 -4.27 -13.80
CA ARG A 155 -23.13 -3.11 -13.70
C ARG A 155 -23.87 -1.84 -13.26
N LEU A 156 -25.05 -1.59 -13.84
CA LEU A 156 -25.85 -0.40 -13.57
C LEU A 156 -26.42 -0.41 -12.15
N VAL A 157 -26.97 -1.54 -11.69
CA VAL A 157 -27.47 -1.71 -10.32
C VAL A 157 -26.34 -1.65 -9.30
N ARG A 158 -25.17 -2.22 -9.60
CA ARG A 158 -24.01 -2.10 -8.69
C ARG A 158 -23.56 -0.65 -8.55
N ARG A 159 -23.57 0.13 -9.64
CA ARG A 159 -23.29 1.57 -9.61
C ARG A 159 -24.36 2.37 -8.83
N TRP A 160 -25.64 2.03 -8.98
CA TRP A 160 -26.76 2.72 -8.33
C TRP A 160 -26.97 2.36 -6.86
N VAL A 161 -26.93 1.07 -6.52
CA VAL A 161 -27.31 0.55 -5.20
C VAL A 161 -26.12 0.52 -4.24
N LEU A 162 -24.92 0.19 -4.71
CA LEU A 162 -23.75 0.11 -3.84
C LEU A 162 -22.90 1.38 -3.81
N GLY A 163 -23.04 2.28 -4.78
CA GLY A 163 -22.05 3.35 -5.00
C GLY A 163 -20.70 2.72 -5.38
N GLU A 164 -19.96 3.36 -6.28
CA GLU A 164 -18.68 2.82 -6.75
C GLU A 164 -17.76 2.48 -5.57
N ARG A 165 -17.54 1.18 -5.35
CA ARG A 165 -16.42 0.71 -4.55
C ARG A 165 -15.20 0.89 -5.42
N GLU A 166 -14.46 1.96 -5.14
CA GLU A 166 -13.11 2.16 -5.63
C GLU A 166 -12.32 0.86 -5.47
N ASP A 167 -11.86 0.36 -6.60
CA ASP A 167 -11.10 -0.88 -6.71
C ASP A 167 -9.83 -0.77 -5.86
N PRO A 168 -9.71 -1.48 -4.72
CA PRO A 168 -8.63 -1.28 -3.75
C PRO A 168 -7.24 -1.54 -4.33
N TYR A 169 -7.16 -2.26 -5.46
CA TYR A 169 -5.91 -2.60 -6.10
C TYR A 169 -5.25 -1.42 -6.84
N ARG A 170 -6.02 -0.40 -7.26
CA ARG A 170 -5.42 0.81 -7.87
C ARG A 170 -4.68 1.70 -6.86
N VAL A 171 -4.92 1.49 -5.58
CA VAL A 171 -4.28 2.21 -4.47
C VAL A 171 -2.86 1.70 -4.19
N VAL A 172 -2.54 0.47 -4.60
CA VAL A 172 -1.27 -0.21 -4.24
C VAL A 172 -0.15 0.05 -5.25
N SER A 173 -0.46 0.32 -6.52
CA SER A 173 0.56 0.44 -7.59
C SER A 173 1.13 1.84 -7.78
N GLY A 174 0.40 2.90 -7.40
CA GLY A 174 0.82 4.30 -7.58
C GLY A 174 2.04 4.75 -6.76
N PRO A 175 2.27 4.26 -5.52
CA PRO A 175 3.44 4.63 -4.73
C PRO A 175 4.74 3.97 -5.20
N ALA A 176 4.68 2.68 -5.59
CA ALA A 176 5.87 1.91 -5.97
C ALA A 176 6.57 2.46 -7.22
N GLU A 177 5.81 2.92 -8.22
CA GLU A 177 6.34 3.48 -9.46
C GLU A 177 6.92 4.90 -9.31
N ARG A 178 6.55 5.63 -8.23
CA ARG A 178 7.12 6.95 -7.91
C ARG A 178 8.40 6.85 -7.09
N LEU A 179 8.52 5.83 -6.24
CA LEU A 179 9.75 5.53 -5.49
C LEU A 179 10.94 5.19 -6.39
N GLU A 180 10.70 4.70 -7.61
CA GLU A 180 11.75 4.31 -8.56
C GLU A 180 12.43 5.52 -9.25
N ARG A 181 11.89 6.74 -9.10
CA ARG A 181 12.37 7.94 -9.82
C ARG A 181 13.10 8.96 -8.96
N THR A 182 13.34 8.71 -7.67
CA THR A 182 13.78 9.76 -6.75
C THR A 182 14.96 9.31 -5.88
N ASP A 183 16.08 10.01 -5.97
CA ASP A 183 17.36 9.59 -5.38
C ASP A 183 17.58 10.11 -3.93
N GLY A 184 16.66 10.88 -3.36
CA GLY A 184 16.76 11.46 -2.01
C GLY A 184 15.84 10.82 -0.96
N ALA A 185 16.36 10.51 0.24
CA ALA A 185 15.59 9.91 1.33
C ALA A 185 14.40 10.77 1.79
N GLU A 186 14.55 12.10 1.79
CA GLU A 186 13.50 13.05 2.19
C GLU A 186 12.43 13.19 1.09
N GLU A 187 12.84 13.24 -0.17
CA GLU A 187 11.93 13.29 -1.33
C GLU A 187 11.13 11.98 -1.48
N GLN A 188 11.75 10.83 -1.17
CA GLN A 188 11.07 9.54 -1.13
C GLN A 188 10.02 9.47 -0.01
N LEU A 189 10.33 9.99 1.18
CA LEU A 189 9.34 10.08 2.27
C LEU A 189 8.17 10.99 1.90
N MET A 190 8.42 12.09 1.20
CA MET A 190 7.38 12.96 0.64
C MET A 190 6.55 12.27 -0.44
N ALA A 191 7.17 11.48 -1.32
CA ALA A 191 6.47 10.69 -2.32
C ALA A 191 5.58 9.61 -1.68
N ILE A 192 6.01 9.00 -0.58
CA ILE A 192 5.19 8.08 0.23
C ILE A 192 4.02 8.82 0.85
N ALA A 193 4.25 9.95 1.51
CA ALA A 193 3.19 10.75 2.13
C ALA A 193 2.14 11.19 1.08
N ALA A 194 2.58 11.62 -0.10
CA ALA A 194 1.71 11.99 -1.22
C ALA A 194 0.95 10.79 -1.79
N GLY A 195 1.62 9.65 -1.99
CA GLY A 195 0.99 8.42 -2.47
C GLY A 195 -0.07 7.90 -1.51
N VAL A 196 0.18 7.94 -0.20
CA VAL A 196 -0.78 7.61 0.85
C VAL A 196 -1.92 8.64 0.91
N ALA A 197 -1.64 9.93 0.77
CA ALA A 197 -2.68 10.96 0.75
C ALA A 197 -3.62 10.80 -0.45
N GLU A 198 -3.08 10.52 -1.64
CA GLU A 198 -3.84 10.29 -2.87
C GLU A 198 -4.67 9.01 -2.81
N ALA A 199 -4.04 7.91 -2.36
CA ALA A 199 -4.64 6.62 -2.08
C ALA A 199 -5.90 6.72 -1.21
N PHE A 200 -5.79 7.45 -0.11
CA PHE A 200 -6.87 7.58 0.87
C PHE A 200 -7.72 8.83 0.66
N ARG A 201 -7.44 9.62 -0.40
CA ARG A 201 -7.99 10.96 -0.64
C ARG A 201 -8.06 11.78 0.64
N SER A 202 -6.98 11.73 1.42
CA SER A 202 -6.86 12.42 2.70
C SER A 202 -6.34 13.85 2.45
N PRO A 203 -6.91 14.87 3.10
CA PRO A 203 -6.43 16.25 2.99
C PRO A 203 -5.08 16.47 3.68
N TYR A 204 -4.67 15.54 4.54
CA TYR A 204 -3.37 15.56 5.19
C TYR A 204 -2.86 14.14 5.48
N VAL A 205 -1.57 13.91 5.25
CA VAL A 205 -0.84 12.73 5.71
C VAL A 205 0.55 13.16 6.14
N GLY A 206 0.94 12.84 7.38
CA GLY A 206 2.32 12.94 7.84
C GLY A 206 2.95 11.56 7.95
N VAL A 207 4.21 11.42 7.57
CA VAL A 207 5.01 10.20 7.77
C VAL A 207 6.22 10.58 8.62
N GLU A 208 6.26 10.07 9.84
CA GLU A 208 7.43 10.14 10.72
C GLU A 208 8.22 8.84 10.60
N VAL A 209 9.50 8.91 10.26
CA VAL A 209 10.42 7.76 10.33
C VAL A 209 11.57 8.09 11.27
N GLU A 210 11.92 7.13 12.12
CA GLU A 210 13.03 7.25 13.06
C GLU A 210 14.35 6.95 12.34
N GLN A 211 15.26 7.93 12.30
CA GLN A 211 16.62 7.72 11.77
C GLN A 211 17.51 7.10 12.85
N ALA A 212 18.51 6.32 12.40
CA ALA A 212 19.49 5.63 13.25
C ALA A 212 20.46 6.54 14.04
N GLY A 213 20.12 7.83 14.22
CA GLY A 213 20.83 8.81 15.05
C GLY A 213 19.92 9.53 16.05
N GLY A 214 18.69 9.05 16.27
CA GLY A 214 17.71 9.65 17.20
C GLY A 214 16.93 10.84 16.63
N GLY A 215 17.23 11.29 15.40
CA GLY A 215 16.45 12.27 14.67
C GLY A 215 15.19 11.63 14.04
N ARG A 216 14.07 12.35 14.03
CA ARG A 216 12.84 11.94 13.34
C ARG A 216 12.70 12.78 12.08
N VAL A 217 12.60 12.14 10.92
CA VAL A 217 12.31 12.83 9.66
C VAL A 217 10.80 12.79 9.47
N LEU A 218 10.18 13.96 9.42
CA LEU A 218 8.74 14.14 9.24
C LEU A 218 8.49 14.68 7.83
N ALA A 219 7.91 13.85 6.97
CA ALA A 219 7.42 14.27 5.66
C ALA A 219 5.91 14.52 5.75
N GLU A 220 5.45 15.71 5.36
CA GLU A 220 4.04 16.10 5.42
C GLU A 220 3.48 16.37 4.03
N HIS A 221 2.31 15.82 3.74
CA HIS A 221 1.52 16.14 2.57
C HIS A 221 0.23 16.84 3.01
N GLY A 222 -0.02 18.04 2.49
CA GLY A 222 -1.22 18.84 2.79
C GLY A 222 -1.07 19.79 3.97
N ARG A 223 -2.18 20.41 4.41
CA ARG A 223 -2.17 21.33 5.57
C ARG A 223 -2.47 20.56 6.85
N ARG A 224 -1.59 20.67 7.84
CA ARG A 224 -1.72 20.02 9.14
C ARG A 224 -3.03 20.43 9.86
N PRO A 225 -3.93 19.47 10.14
CA PRO A 225 -5.16 19.76 10.87
C PRO A 225 -4.91 19.91 12.38
N ALA A 226 -5.87 20.52 13.09
CA ALA A 226 -5.75 20.79 14.54
C ALA A 226 -5.67 19.50 15.39
N THR A 227 -6.21 18.40 14.89
CA THR A 227 -6.24 17.09 15.56
C THR A 227 -5.79 16.01 14.59
N VAL A 228 -4.71 15.32 14.96
CA VAL A 228 -4.13 14.18 14.22
C VAL A 228 -4.16 12.91 15.07
N GLN A 229 -4.43 11.78 14.42
CA GLN A 229 -4.30 10.43 14.94
C GLN A 229 -3.01 9.83 14.41
N SER A 230 -2.21 9.24 15.30
CA SER A 230 -1.02 8.48 14.93
C SER A 230 -1.34 6.99 14.81
N LEU A 231 -0.85 6.37 13.74
CA LEU A 231 -0.84 4.92 13.53
C LEU A 231 0.62 4.47 13.49
N THR A 232 0.99 3.53 14.36
CA THR A 232 2.35 2.99 14.40
C THR A 232 2.59 2.06 13.23
N ILE A 233 3.73 2.24 12.58
CA ILE A 233 4.19 1.45 11.45
C ILE A 233 5.24 0.48 12.01
N ALA A 234 4.88 -0.79 12.16
CA ALA A 234 5.79 -1.82 12.67
C ALA A 234 6.18 -2.82 11.57
N TYR A 235 7.47 -3.15 11.49
CA TYR A 235 8.01 -4.19 10.62
C TYR A 235 8.72 -5.25 11.46
N ARG A 236 8.27 -6.52 11.35
CA ARG A 236 8.79 -7.66 12.13
C ARG A 236 8.85 -7.43 13.65
N GLY A 237 7.93 -6.62 14.19
CA GLY A 237 7.86 -6.32 15.62
C GLY A 237 8.67 -5.10 16.07
N GLU A 238 9.43 -4.46 15.18
CA GLU A 238 10.09 -3.18 15.45
C GLU A 238 9.26 -2.01 14.93
N GLU A 239 9.08 -0.97 15.75
CA GLU A 239 8.45 0.29 15.34
C GLU A 239 9.42 1.04 14.40
N VAL A 240 9.02 1.22 13.15
CA VAL A 240 9.80 1.90 12.11
C VAL A 240 9.43 3.39 12.03
N GLY A 241 8.20 3.72 12.38
CA GLY A 241 7.70 5.08 12.27
C GLY A 241 6.23 5.24 12.63
N ARG A 242 5.67 6.42 12.37
CA ARG A 242 4.26 6.75 12.62
C ARG A 242 3.64 7.48 11.44
N LEU A 243 2.43 7.06 11.08
CA LEU A 243 1.59 7.76 10.12
C LEU A 243 0.66 8.71 10.88
N LEU A 244 0.65 10.00 10.52
CA LEU A 244 -0.24 11.01 11.07
C LEU A 244 -1.40 11.26 10.10
N LEU A 245 -2.62 11.04 10.58
CA LEU A 245 -3.85 11.20 9.80
C LEU A 245 -4.82 12.17 10.53
N PRO A 246 -5.65 12.94 9.83
CA PRO A 246 -6.65 13.80 10.46
C PRO A 246 -7.61 12.98 11.33
N ARG A 247 -7.87 13.43 12.57
CA ARG A 247 -8.81 12.77 13.49
C ARG A 247 -10.28 13.09 13.16
N ASP A 248 -10.53 14.27 12.59
CA ASP A 248 -11.88 14.79 12.32
C ASP A 248 -12.17 14.88 10.82
N GLY A 249 -13.16 14.09 10.38
CA GLY A 249 -13.66 14.06 9.01
C GLY A 249 -14.57 12.86 8.75
N VAL A 250 -15.55 13.01 7.85
CA VAL A 250 -16.57 11.99 7.49
C VAL A 250 -15.97 10.64 7.04
N ARG A 251 -14.65 10.57 6.81
CA ARG A 251 -13.91 9.40 6.34
C ARG A 251 -13.04 8.70 7.40
N ALA A 252 -12.90 9.22 8.61
CA ALA A 252 -12.26 8.49 9.73
C ALA A 252 -13.03 7.20 10.10
N GLN A 253 -14.32 7.12 9.75
CA GLN A 253 -15.16 5.92 9.91
C GLN A 253 -14.95 4.86 8.81
N LEU A 254 -14.25 5.18 7.71
CA LEU A 254 -13.87 4.18 6.68
C LEU A 254 -12.61 3.41 7.08
N VAL A 255 -11.77 3.99 7.94
CA VAL A 255 -10.53 3.37 8.43
C VAL A 255 -10.83 2.04 9.13
N THR A 256 -11.95 1.91 9.85
CA THR A 256 -12.32 0.67 10.56
C THR A 256 -12.83 -0.49 9.68
N ARG A 257 -13.14 -0.27 8.39
CA ARG A 257 -13.63 -1.34 7.51
C ARG A 257 -12.54 -1.97 6.63
N ASP A 258 -11.49 -1.21 6.33
CA ASP A 258 -10.36 -1.62 5.50
C ASP A 258 -9.01 -1.49 6.24
N GLU A 259 -9.01 -1.65 7.58
CA GLU A 259 -7.78 -1.63 8.42
C GLU A 259 -6.69 -2.57 7.89
N ARG A 260 -7.08 -3.72 7.31
CA ARG A 260 -6.13 -4.71 6.77
C ARG A 260 -5.45 -4.21 5.50
N LEU A 261 -6.19 -3.58 4.60
CA LEU A 261 -5.64 -3.01 3.37
C LEU A 261 -4.76 -1.79 3.71
N LEU A 262 -5.20 -0.97 4.67
CA LEU A 262 -4.42 0.14 5.20
C LEU A 262 -3.09 -0.36 5.80
N ALA A 263 -3.16 -1.40 6.63
CA ALA A 263 -1.99 -2.00 7.26
C ALA A 263 -1.02 -2.60 6.23
N ASP A 264 -1.51 -3.25 5.16
CA ASP A 264 -0.65 -3.85 4.14
C ASP A 264 0.01 -2.80 3.24
N VAL A 265 -0.70 -1.75 2.83
CA VAL A 265 -0.12 -0.64 2.06
C VAL A 265 0.95 0.08 2.88
N VAL A 266 0.64 0.37 4.15
CA VAL A 266 1.58 1.01 5.07
C VAL A 266 2.80 0.11 5.33
N ARG A 267 2.61 -1.20 5.46
CA ARG A 267 3.70 -2.18 5.62
C ARG A 267 4.63 -2.21 4.40
N GLN A 268 4.07 -2.18 3.18
CA GLN A 268 4.86 -2.17 1.95
C GLN A 268 5.63 -0.85 1.79
N ALA A 269 4.98 0.29 2.06
CA ALA A 269 5.63 1.60 2.02
C ALA A 269 6.77 1.69 3.05
N ALA A 270 6.58 1.16 4.26
CA ALA A 270 7.59 1.12 5.30
C ALA A 270 8.80 0.26 4.92
N ALA A 271 8.56 -0.90 4.30
CA ALA A 271 9.62 -1.78 3.83
C ALA A 271 10.47 -1.11 2.74
N ALA A 272 9.82 -0.43 1.78
CA ALA A 272 10.50 0.33 0.74
C ALA A 272 11.32 1.49 1.31
N ALA A 273 10.77 2.26 2.25
CA ALA A 273 11.48 3.35 2.92
C ALA A 273 12.72 2.87 3.68
N ARG A 274 12.63 1.76 4.43
CA ARG A 274 13.76 1.19 5.17
C ARG A 274 14.85 0.68 4.21
N ALA A 275 14.47 0.01 3.13
CA ALA A 275 15.41 -0.48 2.13
C ALA A 275 16.20 0.67 1.50
N SER A 276 15.51 1.76 1.15
CA SER A 276 16.16 2.94 0.57
C SER A 276 17.05 3.67 1.57
N SER A 277 16.60 3.86 2.82
CA SER A 277 17.42 4.47 3.86
C SER A 277 18.71 3.68 4.12
N LEU A 278 18.62 2.33 4.15
CA LEU A 278 19.78 1.47 4.28
C LEU A 278 20.73 1.58 3.07
N ALA A 279 20.19 1.65 1.86
CA ALA A 279 20.98 1.84 0.65
C ALA A 279 21.74 3.18 0.68
N ALA A 280 21.08 4.27 1.08
CA ALA A 280 21.71 5.59 1.23
C ALA A 280 22.82 5.58 2.31
N GLN A 281 22.59 4.93 3.46
CA GLN A 281 23.61 4.78 4.50
C GLN A 281 24.83 3.99 4.02
N LEU A 282 24.59 2.89 3.31
CA LEU A 282 25.64 2.04 2.77
C LEU A 282 26.46 2.78 1.70
N GLN A 283 25.79 3.58 0.86
CA GLN A 283 26.45 4.46 -0.09
C GLN A 283 27.32 5.51 0.61
N HIS A 284 26.78 6.20 1.61
CA HIS A 284 27.53 7.20 2.38
C HIS A 284 28.75 6.59 3.10
N SER A 285 28.58 5.42 3.73
CA SER A 285 29.68 4.70 4.38
C SER A 285 30.76 4.28 3.37
N ARG A 286 30.37 3.84 2.17
CA ARG A 286 31.32 3.54 1.08
C ARG A 286 32.08 4.78 0.63
N GLU A 287 31.40 5.91 0.46
CA GLU A 287 32.03 7.17 0.09
C GLU A 287 33.06 7.62 1.13
N GLN A 288 32.71 7.54 2.42
CA GLN A 288 33.64 7.83 3.51
C GLN A 288 34.85 6.89 3.50
N LEU A 289 34.65 5.59 3.30
CA LEU A 289 35.74 4.61 3.20
C LEU A 289 36.64 4.86 2.00
N VAL A 290 36.07 5.22 0.85
CA VAL A 290 36.84 5.56 -0.36
C VAL A 290 37.63 6.84 -0.15
N ALA A 291 37.01 7.88 0.42
CA ALA A 291 37.68 9.13 0.73
C ALA A 291 38.83 8.94 1.73
N ALA A 292 38.59 8.18 2.80
CA ALA A 292 39.61 7.86 3.79
C ALA A 292 40.78 7.05 3.18
N ARG A 293 40.48 6.05 2.32
CA ARG A 293 41.52 5.30 1.60
C ARG A 293 42.33 6.16 0.65
N GLU A 294 41.68 7.04 -0.09
CA GLU A 294 42.36 7.92 -1.05
C GLU A 294 43.24 8.94 -0.33
N GLU A 295 42.79 9.49 0.81
CA GLU A 295 43.63 10.37 1.63
C GLU A 295 44.84 9.63 2.20
N GLU A 296 44.66 8.40 2.72
CA GLU A 296 45.79 7.60 3.21
C GLU A 296 46.78 7.26 2.09
N ARG A 297 46.28 6.91 0.90
CA ARG A 297 47.14 6.67 -0.28
C ARG A 297 47.93 7.92 -0.68
N ARG A 298 47.31 9.10 -0.63
CA ARG A 298 47.99 10.38 -0.92
C ARG A 298 49.04 10.71 0.12
N ARG A 299 48.74 10.46 1.40
CA ARG A 299 49.70 10.59 2.50
C ARG A 299 50.89 9.66 2.32
N LEU A 300 50.66 8.37 2.09
CA LEU A 300 51.71 7.39 1.80
C LEU A 300 52.60 7.80 0.63
N ARG A 301 52.00 8.27 -0.47
CA ARG A 301 52.77 8.71 -1.64
C ARG A 301 53.65 9.91 -1.29
N ARG A 302 53.16 10.87 -0.50
CA ARG A 302 53.96 12.01 -0.02
C ARG A 302 55.11 11.54 0.88
N ASP A 303 54.81 10.74 1.90
CA ASP A 303 55.83 10.24 2.84
C ASP A 303 56.92 9.42 2.13
N LEU A 304 56.53 8.58 1.16
CA LEU A 304 57.47 7.81 0.34
C LEU A 304 58.27 8.71 -0.61
N HIS A 305 57.65 9.69 -1.26
CA HIS A 305 58.32 10.58 -2.21
C HIS A 305 59.30 11.53 -1.51
N ASP A 306 58.88 12.14 -0.40
CA ASP A 306 59.65 13.11 0.35
C ASP A 306 60.76 12.43 1.19
N GLY A 307 60.52 11.19 1.65
CA GLY A 307 61.52 10.41 2.40
C GLY A 307 62.51 9.65 1.52
N LEU A 308 62.04 8.75 0.65
CA LEU A 308 62.92 7.83 -0.09
C LEU A 308 63.52 8.46 -1.34
N GLY A 309 62.80 9.36 -2.01
CA GLY A 309 63.25 9.97 -3.27
C GLY A 309 64.59 10.68 -3.12
N PRO A 310 64.70 11.69 -2.24
CA PRO A 310 65.96 12.40 -1.99
C PRO A 310 67.07 11.50 -1.43
N ALA A 311 66.73 10.58 -0.52
CA ALA A 311 67.71 9.67 0.09
C ALA A 311 68.37 8.76 -0.96
N LEU A 312 67.58 8.15 -1.84
CA LEU A 312 68.10 7.30 -2.92
C LEU A 312 68.87 8.11 -3.96
N GLY A 313 68.40 9.31 -4.31
CA GLY A 313 69.14 10.22 -5.20
C GLY A 313 70.51 10.59 -4.65
N ALA A 314 70.60 10.90 -3.35
CA ALA A 314 71.86 11.20 -2.68
C ALA A 314 72.81 10.00 -2.65
N VAL A 315 72.29 8.78 -2.44
CA VAL A 315 73.06 7.54 -2.50
C VAL A 315 73.71 7.37 -3.88
N VAL A 316 72.97 7.58 -4.97
CA VAL A 316 73.49 7.47 -6.34
C VAL A 316 74.66 8.44 -6.56
N LEU A 317 74.49 9.72 -6.22
CA LEU A 317 75.58 10.71 -6.36
C LEU A 317 76.81 10.37 -5.53
N ARG A 318 76.64 9.84 -4.31
CA ARG A 318 77.76 9.45 -3.43
C ARG A 318 78.49 8.22 -3.96
N ILE A 319 77.80 7.27 -4.59
CA ILE A 319 78.43 6.13 -5.27
C ILE A 319 79.27 6.61 -6.45
N ASP A 320 78.75 7.53 -7.27
CA ASP A 320 79.52 8.11 -8.39
C ASP A 320 80.77 8.85 -7.88
N THR A 321 80.63 9.58 -6.77
CA THR A 321 81.74 10.27 -6.10
C THR A 321 82.79 9.25 -5.64
N ALA A 322 82.39 8.19 -4.94
CA ALA A 322 83.29 7.14 -4.50
C ALA A 322 84.01 6.48 -5.69
N ARG A 323 83.31 6.24 -6.80
CA ARG A 323 83.89 5.66 -8.02
C ARG A 323 84.97 6.56 -8.63
N ASN A 324 84.73 7.87 -8.67
CA ASN A 324 85.71 8.84 -9.18
C ASN A 324 86.95 8.95 -8.27
N LEU A 325 86.77 8.73 -6.95
CA LEU A 325 87.86 8.75 -5.98
C LEU A 325 88.66 7.44 -5.94
N ALA A 326 88.10 6.32 -6.40
CA ALA A 326 88.67 4.99 -6.20
C ALA A 326 90.11 4.83 -6.74
N ALA A 327 90.43 5.49 -7.86
CA ALA A 327 91.75 5.40 -8.49
C ALA A 327 92.80 6.35 -7.87
N THR A 328 92.37 7.47 -7.27
CA THR A 328 93.28 8.55 -6.84
C THR A 328 93.37 8.70 -5.33
N ARG A 329 92.28 8.42 -4.60
CA ARG A 329 92.13 8.55 -3.15
C ARG A 329 91.31 7.37 -2.59
N PRO A 330 91.88 6.15 -2.57
CA PRO A 330 91.15 4.92 -2.23
C PRO A 330 90.58 4.93 -0.80
N GLU A 331 91.29 5.51 0.16
CA GLU A 331 90.84 5.62 1.56
C GLU A 331 89.59 6.52 1.71
N GLU A 332 89.51 7.57 0.90
CA GLU A 332 88.36 8.48 0.89
C GLU A 332 87.18 7.88 0.14
N SER A 333 87.44 7.16 -0.95
CA SER A 333 86.44 6.33 -1.64
C SER A 333 85.79 5.32 -0.69
N ASP A 334 86.60 4.58 0.09
CA ASP A 334 86.10 3.63 1.09
C ASP A 334 85.26 4.31 2.18
N ARG A 335 85.67 5.50 2.64
CA ARG A 335 84.89 6.29 3.61
C ARG A 335 83.52 6.68 3.05
N VAL A 336 83.46 7.13 1.80
CA VAL A 336 82.18 7.48 1.13
C VAL A 336 81.30 6.24 0.95
N LEU A 337 81.87 5.09 0.57
CA LEU A 337 81.11 3.83 0.44
C LEU A 337 80.54 3.35 1.78
N ARG A 338 81.28 3.49 2.89
CA ARG A 338 80.76 3.20 4.22
C ARG A 338 79.58 4.11 4.58
N GLN A 339 79.67 5.39 4.26
CA GLN A 339 78.59 6.33 4.51
C GLN A 339 77.34 6.02 3.66
N VAL A 340 77.52 5.64 2.39
CA VAL A 340 76.43 5.14 1.54
C VAL A 340 75.76 3.90 2.14
N ARG A 341 76.53 2.94 2.66
CA ARG A 341 75.97 1.76 3.34
C ARG A 341 75.10 2.16 4.53
N ASP A 342 75.55 3.11 5.34
CA ASP A 342 74.82 3.58 6.51
C ASP A 342 73.54 4.34 6.10
N ASP A 343 73.60 5.18 5.06
CA ASP A 343 72.43 5.88 4.51
C ASP A 343 71.36 4.90 3.98
N VAL A 344 71.79 3.85 3.25
CA VAL A 344 70.88 2.79 2.76
C VAL A 344 70.28 1.99 3.92
N ALA A 345 71.06 1.67 4.95
CA ALA A 345 70.57 0.97 6.13
C ALA A 345 69.51 1.80 6.89
N ALA A 346 69.72 3.11 7.01
CA ALA A 346 68.75 4.05 7.60
C ALA A 346 67.45 4.11 6.78
N ALA A 347 67.54 4.28 5.45
CA ALA A 347 66.37 4.29 4.57
C ALA A 347 65.58 2.97 4.64
N LEU A 348 66.27 1.82 4.72
CA LEU A 348 65.60 0.52 4.88
C LEU A 348 64.88 0.41 6.24
N ALA A 349 65.44 0.98 7.30
CA ALA A 349 64.81 1.03 8.61
C ALA A 349 63.56 1.92 8.60
N ASP A 350 63.58 3.05 7.89
CA ASP A 350 62.42 3.93 7.72
C ASP A 350 61.29 3.24 6.95
N VAL A 351 61.59 2.52 5.85
CA VAL A 351 60.59 1.70 5.14
C VAL A 351 59.98 0.65 6.05
N ARG A 352 60.79 -0.07 6.83
CA ARG A 352 60.30 -1.08 7.78
C ARG A 352 59.36 -0.46 8.82
N ARG A 353 59.68 0.73 9.33
CA ARG A 353 58.84 1.48 10.26
C ARG A 353 57.50 1.83 9.63
N LEU A 354 57.53 2.39 8.42
CA LEU A 354 56.33 2.77 7.66
C LEU A 354 55.39 1.57 7.40
N VAL A 355 55.96 0.41 7.03
CA VAL A 355 55.21 -0.83 6.82
C VAL A 355 54.60 -1.34 8.14
N HIS A 356 55.32 -1.23 9.25
CA HIS A 356 54.83 -1.61 10.57
C HIS A 356 53.66 -0.73 11.03
N ASP A 357 53.74 0.57 10.78
CA ASP A 357 52.69 1.54 11.12
C ASP A 357 51.43 1.32 10.26
N LEU A 358 51.59 0.91 9.01
CA LEU A 358 50.49 0.59 8.09
C LEU A 358 49.78 -0.72 8.42
N ARG A 359 50.52 -1.71 8.94
CA ARG A 359 49.96 -3.01 9.33
C ARG A 359 50.69 -3.55 10.55
N PRO A 360 50.25 -3.15 11.75
CA PRO A 360 50.84 -3.64 13.00
C PRO A 360 50.67 -5.16 13.09
N PRO A 361 51.72 -5.94 13.43
CA PRO A 361 51.60 -7.40 13.57
C PRO A 361 50.57 -7.80 14.62
N ALA A 362 50.41 -6.97 15.66
CA ALA A 362 49.38 -7.14 16.67
C ALA A 362 47.95 -7.21 16.10
N LEU A 363 47.70 -6.54 14.98
CA LEU A 363 46.41 -6.58 14.30
C LEU A 363 46.19 -7.94 13.60
N ASP A 364 47.25 -8.58 13.12
CA ASP A 364 47.22 -9.90 12.48
C ASP A 364 47.16 -11.04 13.53
N ASP A 365 47.90 -10.93 14.64
CA ASP A 365 48.01 -11.97 15.65
C ASP A 365 46.89 -11.92 16.70
N LEU A 366 46.40 -10.72 17.06
CA LEU A 366 45.46 -10.52 18.18
C LEU A 366 44.10 -9.94 17.74
N GLY A 367 43.95 -9.58 16.46
CA GLY A 367 42.78 -8.87 15.94
C GLY A 367 42.63 -7.45 16.48
N LEU A 368 41.65 -6.70 15.97
CA LEU A 368 41.44 -5.27 16.30
C LEU A 368 41.36 -5.01 17.81
N ALA A 369 40.59 -5.83 18.53
CA ALA A 369 40.37 -5.65 19.97
C ALA A 369 41.61 -5.97 20.82
N GLY A 370 42.50 -6.84 20.34
CA GLY A 370 43.77 -7.15 21.00
C GLY A 370 44.83 -6.08 20.71
N ALA A 371 44.91 -5.63 19.45
CA ALA A 371 45.82 -4.57 19.03
C ALA A 371 45.54 -3.23 19.75
N VAL A 372 44.27 -2.84 19.88
CA VAL A 372 43.88 -1.61 20.62
C VAL A 372 44.27 -1.71 22.10
N ARG A 373 44.11 -2.88 22.72
CA ARG A 373 44.48 -3.10 24.13
C ARG A 373 45.98 -3.01 24.34
N GLN A 374 46.77 -3.65 23.48
CA GLN A 374 48.23 -3.59 23.53
C GLN A 374 48.75 -2.16 23.29
N GLN A 375 48.13 -1.40 22.38
CA GLN A 375 48.50 -0.01 22.14
C GLN A 375 48.13 0.89 23.31
N ALA A 376 46.97 0.66 23.94
CA ALA A 376 46.59 1.34 25.18
C ALA A 376 47.56 1.02 26.32
N GLU A 377 47.98 -0.23 26.47
CA GLU A 377 48.99 -0.65 27.45
C GLU A 377 50.36 -0.01 27.19
N ARG A 378 50.79 0.14 25.92
CA ARG A 378 52.03 0.87 25.58
C ARG A 378 51.96 2.36 25.91
N LEU A 379 50.81 3.00 25.71
CA LEU A 379 50.61 4.42 26.03
C LEU A 379 50.45 4.66 27.54
N LEU A 380 49.90 3.68 28.27
CA LEU A 380 49.71 3.71 29.72
C LEU A 380 50.93 3.20 30.49
N ALA A 381 51.84 2.47 29.84
CA ALA A 381 53.13 2.14 30.40
C ALA A 381 53.92 3.46 30.61
N PRO A 382 54.25 3.83 31.87
CA PRO A 382 54.94 5.07 32.14
C PRO A 382 56.29 5.03 31.43
N GLY A 383 56.54 6.04 30.58
CA GLY A 383 57.82 6.22 29.89
C GLY A 383 58.97 6.29 30.90
N SER A 384 59.76 5.23 30.98
CA SER A 384 61.15 5.35 31.40
C SER A 384 61.88 6.12 30.29
N ARG A 385 62.38 7.30 30.68
CA ARG A 385 63.19 8.26 29.91
C ARG A 385 64.14 7.66 28.89
#